data_AF-A0A0R3TS62-F1
#
_entry.id   AF-A0A0R3TS62-F1
#
_cell.length_a   1.000
_cell.length_b   1.000
_cell.length_c   1.000
_cell.angle_alpha   90.00
_cell.angle_beta   90.00
_cell.angle_gamma   90.00
#
_symmetry.space_group_name_H-M   'P 1'
#
loop_
_entity.id
_entity.type
_entity.pdbx_description
1 polymer ?
#
loop_
_entity_poly.entity_id
_entity_poly.type
_entity_poly.pdbx_seq_one_letter_code
_entity_poly.pdbx_strand_id
1 'polypeptide(L)'
;MANLEYIQSTFPNCADELAILKSAFPTETKLDIWFHNCVNVYILVTPGVVGVPVNVCFKLRILISSEYPRISPLFELHDPVGLSDPDLAKLKSEIREVIQSLTGECMMFSIIDCCREFISSNIPSVDCSICFEGFQREEDVTRSSCNHFFHNVCLSDYHKSLLATYQSELVAILAKNPHCPKEMRPVLRFPCPLCKTELPPLIGVPSDCV
;
A
#
# COMPACT_ATOMS: atom_id res chain seq x y z
N MET A 1 -2.83 3.12 -24.66
CA MET A 1 -2.97 1.70 -24.26
C MET A 1 -2.58 0.86 -25.46
N ALA A 2 -1.59 -0.02 -25.31
CA ALA A 2 -1.11 -0.87 -26.39
C ALA A 2 -2.19 -1.88 -26.81
N ASN A 3 -2.41 -2.05 -28.12
CA ASN A 3 -3.27 -3.12 -28.66
C ASN A 3 -2.52 -4.46 -28.51
N LEU A 4 -3.19 -5.49 -28.00
CA LEU A 4 -2.62 -6.83 -27.82
C LEU A 4 -2.10 -7.40 -29.16
N GLU A 5 -2.76 -7.08 -30.27
CA GLU A 5 -2.35 -7.50 -31.63
C GLU A 5 -1.00 -6.89 -32.05
N TYR A 6 -0.71 -5.66 -31.60
CA TYR A 6 0.59 -5.02 -31.84
C TYR A 6 1.70 -5.65 -30.98
N ILE A 7 1.37 -6.01 -29.74
CA ILE A 7 2.30 -6.71 -28.85
C ILE A 7 2.62 -8.10 -29.42
N GLN A 8 1.61 -8.83 -29.92
CA GLN A 8 1.78 -10.14 -30.55
C GLN A 8 2.71 -10.09 -31.77
N SER A 9 2.59 -9.06 -32.62
CA SER A 9 3.45 -8.92 -33.79
C SER A 9 4.87 -8.45 -33.46
N THR A 10 5.04 -7.64 -32.41
CA THR A 10 6.33 -7.03 -32.06
C THR A 10 7.13 -7.86 -31.05
N PHE A 11 6.46 -8.66 -30.22
CA PHE A 11 7.04 -9.47 -29.14
C PHE A 11 6.53 -10.92 -29.17
N PRO A 12 6.73 -11.65 -30.28
CA PRO A 12 6.13 -12.98 -30.46
C PRO A 12 6.56 -13.97 -29.37
N ASN A 13 7.76 -13.82 -28.81
CA ASN A 13 8.32 -14.73 -27.81
C ASN A 13 7.66 -14.63 -26.42
N CYS A 14 7.01 -13.51 -26.09
CA CYS A 14 6.30 -13.33 -24.81
C CYS A 14 4.83 -12.97 -24.97
N ALA A 15 4.33 -12.96 -26.20
CA ALA A 15 2.95 -12.59 -26.51
C ALA A 15 1.93 -13.46 -25.76
N ASP A 16 2.18 -14.78 -25.70
CA ASP A 16 1.31 -15.72 -25.00
C ASP A 16 1.31 -15.47 -23.49
N GLU A 17 2.50 -15.29 -22.88
CA GLU A 17 2.63 -14.99 -21.46
C GLU A 17 1.94 -13.67 -21.08
N LEU A 18 2.11 -12.63 -21.90
CA LEU A 18 1.45 -11.33 -21.72
C LEU A 18 -0.07 -11.41 -21.87
N ALA A 19 -0.56 -12.23 -22.82
CA ALA A 19 -1.98 -12.45 -23.01
C ALA A 19 -2.61 -13.18 -21.83
N ILE A 20 -1.96 -14.25 -21.34
CA ILE A 20 -2.40 -14.99 -20.15
C ILE A 20 -2.38 -14.06 -18.94
N LEU A 21 -1.32 -13.26 -18.77
CA LEU A 21 -1.22 -12.32 -17.65
C LEU A 21 -2.38 -11.31 -17.67
N LYS A 22 -2.66 -10.72 -18.83
CA LYS A 22 -3.75 -9.74 -18.97
C LYS A 22 -5.12 -10.38 -18.73
N SER A 23 -5.29 -11.65 -19.07
CA SER A 23 -6.51 -12.41 -18.79
C SER A 23 -6.64 -12.77 -17.30
N ALA A 24 -5.53 -13.12 -16.64
CA ALA A 24 -5.52 -13.51 -15.23
C ALA A 24 -5.73 -12.31 -14.29
N PHE A 25 -5.19 -11.14 -14.66
CA PHE A 25 -5.22 -9.92 -13.85
C PHE A 25 -5.71 -8.72 -14.68
N PRO A 26 -6.99 -8.73 -15.11
CA PRO A 26 -7.50 -7.77 -16.09
C PRO A 26 -7.49 -6.32 -15.58
N THR A 27 -7.69 -6.12 -14.27
CA THR A 27 -7.81 -4.78 -13.67
C THR A 27 -6.49 -4.26 -13.08
N GLU A 28 -5.66 -5.18 -12.61
CA GLU A 28 -4.42 -4.93 -11.90
C GLU A 28 -3.25 -4.74 -12.86
N THR A 29 -3.34 -5.33 -14.07
CA THR A 29 -2.29 -5.26 -15.10
C THR A 29 -2.53 -4.14 -16.09
N LYS A 30 -1.51 -3.32 -16.34
CA LYS A 30 -1.46 -2.35 -17.44
C LYS A 30 -0.23 -2.61 -18.29
N LEU A 31 -0.42 -2.63 -19.60
CA LEU A 31 0.65 -2.79 -20.59
C LEU A 31 0.89 -1.46 -21.30
N ASP A 32 2.15 -1.04 -21.36
CA ASP A 32 2.56 0.19 -22.03
C ASP A 32 3.82 -0.03 -22.87
N ILE A 33 3.79 0.38 -24.14
CA ILE A 33 4.93 0.21 -25.04
C ILE A 33 5.86 1.39 -24.81
N TRP A 34 7.07 1.13 -24.34
CA TRP A 34 7.99 2.19 -23.96
C TRP A 34 8.80 2.69 -25.16
N PHE A 35 9.16 1.78 -26.07
CA PHE A 35 9.84 2.02 -27.35
C PHE A 35 9.57 0.83 -28.28
N HIS A 36 9.81 0.95 -29.59
CA HIS A 36 9.48 -0.10 -30.57
C HIS A 36 10.01 -1.52 -30.24
N ASN A 37 10.97 -1.66 -29.32
CA ASN A 37 11.54 -2.94 -28.89
C ASN A 37 11.38 -3.25 -27.40
N CYS A 38 10.59 -2.47 -26.63
CA CYS A 38 10.39 -2.73 -25.20
C CYS A 38 8.93 -2.53 -24.74
N VAL A 39 8.45 -3.41 -23.85
CA VAL A 39 7.15 -3.33 -23.19
C VAL A 39 7.33 -3.17 -21.68
N ASN A 40 6.61 -2.22 -21.11
CA ASN A 40 6.38 -2.13 -19.68
C ASN A 40 5.12 -2.91 -19.30
N VAL A 41 5.26 -3.78 -18.32
CA VAL A 41 4.16 -4.46 -17.64
C VAL A 41 4.07 -3.88 -16.24
N TYR A 42 2.96 -3.21 -15.93
CA TYR A 42 2.67 -2.70 -14.60
C TYR A 42 1.62 -3.58 -13.93
N ILE A 43 1.88 -4.03 -12.71
CA ILE A 43 0.98 -4.85 -11.93
C ILE A 43 0.88 -4.28 -10.52
N LEU A 44 -0.34 -4.04 -10.04
CA LEU A 44 -0.57 -3.78 -8.62
C LEU A 44 -0.53 -5.11 -7.87
N VAL A 45 0.42 -5.28 -6.96
CA VAL A 45 0.57 -6.47 -6.13
C VAL A 45 -0.15 -6.24 -4.79
N THR A 46 -1.06 -7.14 -4.45
CA THR A 46 -1.83 -7.15 -3.20
C THR A 46 -1.86 -8.57 -2.60
N PRO A 47 -2.08 -8.73 -1.29
CA PRO A 47 -2.00 -10.01 -0.59
C PRO A 47 -3.17 -10.98 -0.81
N GLY A 48 -3.96 -10.82 -1.89
CA GLY A 48 -5.06 -11.76 -2.19
C GLY A 48 -6.19 -11.79 -1.15
N VAL A 49 -6.28 -10.76 -0.30
CA VAL A 49 -7.28 -10.68 0.77
C VAL A 49 -8.66 -10.25 0.25
N VAL A 50 -9.73 -10.81 0.82
CA VAL A 50 -11.13 -10.51 0.47
C VAL A 50 -11.88 -10.04 1.70
N GLY A 51 -12.52 -8.87 1.61
CA GLY A 51 -13.36 -8.34 2.69
C GLY A 51 -12.60 -7.71 3.86
N VAL A 52 -11.26 -7.70 3.82
CA VAL A 52 -10.40 -6.99 4.79
C VAL A 52 -9.57 -5.90 4.09
N PRO A 53 -9.17 -4.84 4.81
CA PRO A 53 -8.33 -3.79 4.24
C PRO A 53 -6.99 -4.32 3.75
N VAL A 54 -6.56 -3.86 2.57
CA VAL A 54 -5.19 -4.12 2.09
C VAL A 54 -4.24 -3.20 2.86
N ASN A 55 -3.34 -3.78 3.65
CA ASN A 55 -2.34 -3.04 4.42
C ASN A 55 -1.02 -2.94 3.66
N VAL A 56 -0.65 -4.00 2.93
CA VAL A 56 0.61 -4.08 2.20
C VAL A 56 0.33 -4.14 0.71
N CYS A 57 0.93 -3.24 -0.08
CA CYS A 57 0.85 -3.29 -1.53
C CYS A 57 1.96 -2.47 -2.19
N PHE A 58 2.23 -2.75 -3.46
CA PHE A 58 3.16 -1.98 -4.28
C PHE A 58 2.85 -2.18 -5.77
N LYS A 59 3.39 -1.31 -6.61
CA LYS A 59 3.34 -1.49 -8.07
C LYS A 59 4.64 -2.14 -8.53
N LEU A 60 4.52 -3.32 -9.14
CA LEU A 60 5.61 -3.97 -9.84
C LEU A 60 5.63 -3.48 -11.29
N ARG A 61 6.76 -2.97 -11.74
CA ARG A 61 7.04 -2.70 -13.15
C ARG A 61 8.04 -3.74 -13.65
N ILE A 62 7.69 -4.44 -14.72
CA ILE A 62 8.58 -5.34 -15.45
C ILE A 62 8.81 -4.75 -16.84
N LEU A 63 10.07 -4.48 -17.19
CA LEU A 63 10.49 -4.01 -18.49
C LEU A 63 11.05 -5.19 -19.29
N ILE A 64 10.39 -5.48 -20.41
CA ILE A 64 10.67 -6.62 -21.27
C ILE A 64 11.17 -6.10 -22.61
N SER A 65 12.27 -6.67 -23.12
CA SER A 65 12.77 -6.39 -24.47
C SER A 65 12.23 -7.42 -25.47
N SER A 66 12.38 -7.15 -26.76
CA SER A 66 12.06 -8.11 -27.83
C SER A 66 12.92 -9.39 -27.80
N GLU A 67 14.01 -9.41 -27.02
CA GLU A 67 14.90 -10.54 -26.86
C GLU A 67 14.53 -11.45 -25.67
N TYR A 68 13.53 -11.07 -24.87
CA TYR A 68 13.00 -11.95 -23.83
C TYR A 68 12.40 -13.23 -24.47
N PRO A 69 12.54 -14.41 -23.82
CA PRO A 69 13.15 -14.64 -22.50
C PRO A 69 14.67 -14.84 -22.50
N ARG A 70 15.33 -14.81 -23.67
CA ARG A 70 16.80 -14.96 -23.75
C ARG A 70 17.53 -13.91 -22.92
N ILE A 71 17.05 -12.66 -22.96
CA ILE A 71 17.49 -11.61 -22.05
C ILE A 71 16.45 -11.47 -20.94
N SER A 72 16.91 -11.63 -19.70
CA SER A 72 16.08 -11.45 -18.51
C SER A 72 15.47 -10.05 -18.44
N PRO A 73 14.23 -9.92 -17.92
CA PRO A 73 13.59 -8.63 -17.80
C PRO A 73 14.25 -7.77 -16.72
N LEU A 74 14.08 -6.45 -16.83
CA LEU A 74 14.38 -5.54 -15.73
C LEU A 74 13.12 -5.33 -14.89
N PHE A 75 13.29 -5.05 -13.60
CA PHE A 75 12.15 -4.79 -12.72
C PHE A 75 12.38 -3.59 -11.80
N GLU A 76 11.28 -2.95 -11.43
CA GLU A 76 11.23 -1.84 -10.48
C GLU A 76 10.02 -1.99 -9.57
N LEU A 77 10.19 -1.63 -8.29
CA LEU A 77 9.11 -1.56 -7.30
C LEU A 77 8.78 -0.10 -7.04
N HIS A 78 7.51 0.28 -7.18
CA HIS A 78 7.03 1.64 -6.99
C HIS A 78 5.93 1.72 -5.94
N ASP A 79 5.83 2.90 -5.33
CA ASP A 79 4.81 3.27 -4.34
C ASP A 79 4.58 2.17 -3.28
N PRO A 80 5.63 1.63 -2.64
CA PRO A 80 5.44 0.60 -1.63
C PRO A 80 4.69 1.17 -0.43
N VAL A 81 3.71 0.42 0.04
CA VAL A 81 2.93 0.73 1.23
C VAL A 81 3.02 -0.44 2.19
N GLY A 82 3.35 -0.15 3.44
CA GLY A 82 3.44 -1.14 4.52
C GLY A 82 4.70 -1.99 4.51
N LEU A 83 5.65 -1.76 3.61
CA LEU A 83 6.95 -2.44 3.58
C LEU A 83 8.06 -1.52 4.07
N SER A 84 8.90 -2.02 4.98
CA SER A 84 10.12 -1.34 5.42
C SER A 84 11.23 -1.42 4.36
N ASP A 85 12.22 -0.52 4.44
CA ASP A 85 13.37 -0.55 3.53
C ASP A 85 14.15 -1.87 3.53
N PRO A 86 14.41 -2.51 4.70
CA PRO A 86 15.04 -3.84 4.74
C PRO A 86 14.23 -4.90 3.99
N ASP A 87 12.92 -4.93 4.15
CA ASP A 87 12.07 -5.90 3.47
C ASP A 87 11.93 -5.61 1.98
N LEU A 88 11.91 -4.34 1.58
CA LEU A 88 12.00 -3.97 0.16
C LEU A 88 13.32 -4.43 -0.46
N ALA A 89 14.43 -4.33 0.27
CA ALA A 89 15.73 -4.83 -0.18
C ALA A 89 15.74 -6.36 -0.27
N LYS A 90 15.13 -7.05 0.70
CA LYS A 90 14.95 -8.50 0.71
C LYS A 90 14.12 -8.99 -0.47
N LEU A 91 12.94 -8.41 -0.68
CA LEU A 91 12.06 -8.72 -1.82
C LEU A 91 12.78 -8.50 -3.15
N LYS A 92 13.53 -7.40 -3.31
CA LYS A 92 14.36 -7.18 -4.50
C LYS A 92 15.43 -8.26 -4.69
N SER A 93 15.97 -8.82 -3.61
CA SER A 93 16.90 -9.95 -3.68
C SER A 93 16.21 -11.22 -4.16
N GLU A 94 15.08 -11.57 -3.56
CA GLU A 94 14.31 -12.76 -3.92
C GLU A 94 13.85 -12.72 -5.39
N ILE A 95 13.37 -11.56 -5.87
CA ILE A 95 13.04 -11.38 -7.30
C ILE A 95 14.28 -11.59 -8.19
N ARG A 96 15.46 -11.10 -7.79
CA ARG A 96 16.69 -11.31 -8.57
C ARG A 96 17.09 -12.78 -8.61
N GLU A 97 16.90 -13.51 -7.52
CA GLU A 97 17.17 -14.95 -7.45
C GLU A 97 16.22 -15.72 -8.38
N VAL A 98 14.93 -15.37 -8.40
CA VAL A 98 13.96 -15.92 -9.37
C VAL A 98 14.43 -15.68 -10.79
N ILE A 99 14.79 -14.43 -11.13
CA ILE A 99 15.27 -14.07 -12.48
C ILE A 99 16.53 -14.86 -12.88
N GLN A 100 17.48 -15.02 -11.96
CA GLN A 100 18.71 -15.77 -12.21
C GLN A 100 18.41 -17.26 -12.46
N SER A 101 17.51 -17.85 -11.67
CA SER A 101 17.14 -19.26 -11.76
C SER A 101 16.39 -19.64 -13.04
N LEU A 102 15.73 -18.67 -13.68
CA LEU A 102 14.89 -18.87 -14.88
C LEU A 102 15.50 -18.21 -16.14
N THR A 103 16.81 -17.97 -16.16
CA THR A 103 17.47 -17.32 -17.30
C THR A 103 17.21 -18.09 -18.60
N GLY A 104 16.66 -17.41 -19.61
CA GLY A 104 16.29 -18.04 -20.89
C GLY A 104 14.85 -18.59 -20.93
N GLU A 105 14.12 -18.53 -19.83
CA GLU A 105 12.73 -19.02 -19.70
C GLU A 105 11.74 -17.89 -19.39
N CYS A 106 10.47 -18.14 -19.68
CA CYS A 106 9.39 -17.22 -19.30
C CYS A 106 9.20 -17.23 -17.77
N MET A 107 9.16 -16.07 -17.13
CA MET A 107 9.28 -15.92 -15.67
C MET A 107 8.36 -14.86 -15.05
N MET A 108 7.46 -14.23 -15.82
CA MET A 108 6.65 -13.13 -15.29
C MET A 108 5.75 -13.59 -14.15
N PHE A 109 5.10 -14.74 -14.30
CA PHE A 109 4.29 -15.33 -13.25
C PHE A 109 5.13 -15.69 -12.03
N SER A 110 6.31 -16.29 -12.20
CA SER A 110 7.21 -16.60 -11.10
C SER A 110 7.62 -15.36 -10.30
N ILE A 111 7.88 -14.23 -10.97
CA ILE A 111 8.17 -12.96 -10.31
C ILE A 111 6.95 -12.46 -9.52
N ILE A 112 5.75 -12.52 -10.12
CA ILE A 112 4.51 -12.07 -9.47
C ILE A 112 4.16 -12.94 -8.27
N ASP A 113 4.33 -14.26 -8.40
CA ASP A 113 4.05 -15.21 -7.33
C ASP A 113 5.02 -15.02 -6.17
N CYS A 114 6.32 -14.85 -6.45
CA CYS A 114 7.30 -14.45 -5.45
C CYS A 114 6.88 -13.15 -4.72
N CYS A 115 6.45 -12.13 -5.46
CA CYS A 115 5.97 -10.88 -4.89
C CYS A 115 4.72 -11.07 -4.01
N ARG A 116 3.76 -11.89 -4.44
CA ARG A 116 2.51 -12.14 -3.72
C ARG A 116 2.73 -12.97 -2.46
N GLU A 117 3.57 -13.98 -2.55
CA GLU A 117 3.95 -14.82 -1.42
C GLU A 117 4.65 -13.97 -0.34
N PHE A 118 5.57 -13.09 -0.74
CA PHE A 118 6.28 -12.19 0.16
C PHE A 118 5.32 -11.32 1.02
N ILE A 119 4.25 -10.81 0.43
CA ILE A 119 3.31 -9.92 1.14
C ILE A 119 2.08 -10.65 1.69
N SER A 120 1.97 -11.97 1.50
CA SER A 120 0.74 -12.76 1.72
C SER A 120 0.13 -12.63 3.12
N SER A 121 0.93 -12.32 4.14
CA SER A 121 0.43 -12.13 5.51
C SER A 121 -0.45 -10.89 5.67
N ASN A 122 -0.37 -9.92 4.74
CA ASN A 122 -0.99 -8.60 4.86
C ASN A 122 -0.61 -7.85 6.16
N ILE A 123 0.45 -8.27 6.85
CA ILE A 123 0.99 -7.59 8.02
C ILE A 123 2.09 -6.63 7.55
N PRO A 124 1.96 -5.32 7.81
CA PRO A 124 2.99 -4.37 7.44
C PRO A 124 4.25 -4.61 8.26
N SER A 125 5.41 -4.50 7.60
CA SER A 125 6.71 -4.65 8.23
C SER A 125 7.35 -3.33 8.68
N VAL A 126 6.64 -2.23 8.47
CA VAL A 126 6.93 -0.96 9.16
C VAL A 126 6.41 -1.01 10.58
N ASP A 127 7.00 -0.21 11.46
CA ASP A 127 6.58 -0.13 12.85
C ASP A 127 5.38 0.81 13.05
N CYS A 128 4.66 0.60 14.16
CA CYS A 128 3.66 1.57 14.60
C CYS A 128 4.30 2.94 14.82
N SER A 129 3.74 3.99 14.20
CA SER A 129 4.30 5.35 14.30
C SER A 129 4.13 6.04 15.66
N ILE A 130 3.56 5.35 16.66
CA ILE A 130 3.38 5.87 18.03
C ILE A 130 4.34 5.15 19.00
N CYS A 131 4.31 3.82 19.05
CA CYS A 131 5.11 3.04 19.99
C CYS A 131 6.42 2.50 19.40
N PHE A 132 6.60 2.58 18.08
CA PHE A 132 7.77 2.07 17.35
C PHE A 132 7.98 0.56 17.46
N GLU A 133 6.92 -0.19 17.77
CA GLU A 133 6.93 -1.65 17.77
C GLU A 133 6.27 -2.21 16.50
N GLY A 134 6.76 -3.35 16.03
CA GLY A 134 6.24 -4.06 14.87
C GLY A 134 4.85 -4.69 15.10
N PHE A 135 4.18 -5.03 14.01
CA PHE A 135 2.87 -5.67 14.04
C PHE A 135 3.01 -7.20 14.08
N GLN A 136 2.26 -7.85 14.98
CA GLN A 136 2.28 -9.31 15.12
C GLN A 136 1.08 -9.97 14.44
N ARG A 137 -0.04 -9.25 14.33
CA ARG A 137 -1.30 -9.77 13.82
C ARG A 137 -1.97 -8.71 12.95
N GLU A 138 -2.63 -9.15 11.88
CA GLU A 138 -3.32 -8.26 10.96
C GLU A 138 -4.44 -7.48 11.65
N GLU A 139 -5.17 -8.11 12.57
CA GLU A 139 -6.28 -7.46 13.27
C GLU A 139 -5.86 -6.30 14.16
N ASP A 140 -4.58 -6.20 14.54
CA ASP A 140 -4.06 -5.12 15.38
C ASP A 140 -3.66 -3.88 14.56
N VAL A 141 -3.68 -3.97 13.23
CA VAL A 141 -3.23 -2.93 12.31
C VAL A 141 -4.37 -1.95 12.00
N THR A 142 -4.12 -0.67 12.27
CA THR A 142 -4.87 0.42 11.64
C THR A 142 -3.98 1.10 10.60
N ARG A 143 -4.34 0.96 9.31
CA ARG A 143 -3.83 1.79 8.22
C ARG A 143 -4.73 3.02 8.06
N SER A 144 -4.16 4.21 8.26
CA SER A 144 -4.88 5.46 8.04
C SER A 144 -5.07 5.79 6.55
N SER A 145 -5.96 6.74 6.24
CA SER A 145 -6.15 7.26 4.88
C SER A 145 -4.90 7.92 4.29
N CYS A 146 -3.96 8.37 5.14
CA CYS A 146 -2.66 8.89 4.75
C CYS A 146 -1.54 7.84 4.72
N ASN A 147 -1.89 6.54 4.75
CA ASN A 147 -0.97 5.40 4.69
C ASN A 147 0.06 5.33 5.83
N HIS A 148 -0.27 5.86 7.00
CA HIS A 148 0.50 5.61 8.23
C HIS A 148 -0.12 4.47 9.02
N PHE A 149 0.73 3.71 9.71
CA PHE A 149 0.36 2.48 10.39
C PHE A 149 0.44 2.65 11.91
N PHE A 150 -0.59 2.18 12.59
CA PHE A 150 -0.71 2.26 14.04
C PHE A 150 -1.28 0.97 14.59
N HIS A 151 -0.89 0.57 15.80
CA HIS A 151 -1.72 -0.39 16.52
C HIS A 151 -3.08 0.25 16.82
N ASN A 152 -4.15 -0.53 16.72
CA ASN A 152 -5.51 -0.06 17.03
C ASN A 152 -5.58 0.61 18.40
N VAL A 153 -4.95 0.01 19.40
CA VAL A 153 -4.90 0.52 20.78
C VAL A 153 -4.14 1.85 20.87
N CYS A 154 -2.99 1.95 20.20
CA CYS A 154 -2.18 3.17 20.22
C CYS A 154 -2.92 4.35 19.59
N LEU A 155 -3.57 4.16 18.44
CA LEU A 155 -4.31 5.24 17.79
C LEU A 155 -5.61 5.59 18.55
N SER A 156 -6.28 4.58 19.13
CA SER A 156 -7.46 4.81 19.98
C SER A 156 -7.10 5.64 21.22
N ASP A 157 -6.03 5.30 21.92
CA ASP A 157 -5.60 6.02 23.12
C ASP A 157 -5.12 7.43 22.80
N TYR A 158 -4.45 7.61 21.65
CA TYR A 158 -4.15 8.93 21.12
C TYR A 158 -5.43 9.76 20.91
N HIS A 159 -6.46 9.22 20.25
CA HIS A 159 -7.74 9.90 20.08
C HIS A 159 -8.42 10.22 21.42
N LYS A 160 -8.39 9.30 22.39
CA LYS A 160 -8.94 9.56 23.74
C LYS A 160 -8.24 10.73 24.42
N SER A 161 -6.91 10.85 24.28
CA SER A 161 -6.14 11.95 24.84
C SER A 161 -6.54 13.31 24.24
N LEU A 162 -6.83 13.34 22.93
CA LEU A 162 -7.29 14.54 22.22
C LEU A 162 -8.69 14.94 22.71
N LEU A 163 -9.60 13.96 22.85
CA LEU A 163 -10.94 14.20 23.38
C LEU A 163 -10.89 14.72 24.82
N ALA A 164 -10.06 14.12 25.69
CA ALA A 164 -9.90 14.56 27.07
C ALA A 164 -9.34 15.99 27.17
N THR A 165 -8.40 16.34 26.30
CA THR A 165 -7.84 17.70 26.19
C THR A 165 -8.92 18.68 25.78
N TYR A 166 -9.65 18.37 24.71
CA TYR A 166 -10.78 19.17 24.23
C TYR A 166 -11.84 19.41 25.31
N GLN A 167 -12.26 18.35 26.02
CA GLN A 167 -13.24 18.45 27.09
C GLN A 167 -12.76 19.35 28.23
N SER A 168 -11.49 19.24 28.60
CA SER A 168 -10.89 20.08 29.65
C SER A 168 -10.86 21.56 29.25
N GLU A 169 -10.49 21.86 28.00
CA GLU A 169 -10.52 23.21 27.44
C GLU A 169 -11.94 23.78 27.40
N LEU A 170 -12.90 22.98 26.93
CA LEU A 170 -14.30 23.38 26.86
C LEU A 170 -14.88 23.69 28.25
N VAL A 171 -14.62 22.84 29.25
CA VAL A 171 -15.02 23.07 30.64
C VAL A 171 -14.40 24.36 31.18
N ALA A 172 -13.12 24.62 30.92
CA ALA A 172 -12.46 25.84 31.37
C ALA A 172 -13.06 27.11 30.73
N ILE A 173 -13.45 27.05 29.45
CA ILE A 173 -14.11 28.16 28.74
C ILE A 173 -15.52 28.40 29.32
N LEU A 174 -16.31 27.34 29.49
CA LEU A 174 -17.68 27.45 30.00
C LEU A 174 -17.72 27.86 31.48
N ALA A 175 -16.70 27.50 32.28
CA ALA A 175 -16.56 27.97 33.65
C ALA A 175 -16.31 29.50 33.71
N LYS A 176 -15.58 30.07 32.72
CA LYS A 176 -15.33 31.52 32.62
C LYS A 176 -16.51 32.27 31.99
N ASN A 177 -17.17 31.66 31.01
CA ASN A 177 -18.34 32.20 30.34
C ASN A 177 -19.34 31.09 30.00
N PRO A 178 -20.35 30.84 30.84
CA PRO A 178 -21.35 29.79 30.61
C PRO A 178 -22.16 29.96 29.32
N HIS A 179 -22.25 31.19 28.81
CA HIS A 179 -22.99 31.53 27.59
C HIS A 179 -22.09 31.63 26.35
N CYS A 180 -20.86 31.09 26.40
CA CYS A 180 -19.95 31.08 25.27
C CYS A 180 -20.63 30.44 24.03
N PRO A 181 -20.81 31.19 22.92
CA PRO A 181 -21.41 30.69 21.69
C PRO A 181 -20.66 29.47 21.15
N LYS A 182 -21.37 28.56 20.47
CA LYS A 182 -20.76 27.32 19.98
C LYS A 182 -19.65 27.56 18.97
N GLU A 183 -19.76 28.61 18.15
CA GLU A 183 -18.79 28.96 17.11
C GLU A 183 -17.46 29.46 17.70
N MET A 184 -17.48 29.91 18.96
CA MET A 184 -16.30 30.39 19.69
C MET A 184 -15.64 29.29 20.54
N ARG A 185 -16.21 28.08 20.58
CA ARG A 185 -15.65 26.94 21.30
C ARG A 185 -14.53 26.29 20.47
N PRO A 186 -13.58 25.58 21.10
CA PRO A 186 -12.63 24.77 20.37
C PRO A 186 -13.36 23.78 19.45
N VAL A 187 -12.67 23.32 18.41
CA VAL A 187 -13.16 22.27 17.51
C VAL A 187 -12.37 21.02 17.80
N LEU A 188 -13.08 19.93 18.12
CA LEU A 188 -12.44 18.63 18.31
C LEU A 188 -11.92 18.13 16.96
N ARG A 189 -10.63 17.77 16.93
CA ARG A 189 -9.94 17.29 15.74
C ARG A 189 -9.15 16.04 16.06
N PHE A 190 -8.98 15.19 15.05
CA PHE A 190 -8.23 13.94 15.15
C PHE A 190 -7.13 13.89 14.09
N PRO A 191 -6.07 14.72 14.23
CA PRO A 191 -4.98 14.74 13.27
C PRO A 191 -4.12 13.49 13.37
N CYS A 192 -3.62 12.97 12.26
CA CYS A 192 -2.65 11.89 12.23
C CYS A 192 -1.42 12.25 13.10
N PRO A 193 -0.96 11.37 14.01
CA PRO A 193 0.21 11.62 14.84
C PRO A 193 1.45 12.06 14.05
N LEU A 194 1.65 11.47 12.85
CA LEU A 194 2.84 11.69 12.03
C LEU A 194 2.71 12.92 11.11
N CYS A 195 1.72 12.94 10.21
CA CYS A 195 1.61 13.96 9.16
C CYS A 195 0.52 15.03 9.40
N LYS A 196 -0.21 14.94 10.52
CA LYS A 196 -1.30 15.85 10.90
C LYS A 196 -2.51 15.91 9.95
N THR A 197 -2.59 15.04 8.94
CA THR A 197 -3.80 14.85 8.12
C THR A 197 -4.98 14.46 9.00
N GLU A 198 -6.16 15.04 8.77
CA GLU A 198 -7.35 14.73 9.56
C GLU A 198 -7.78 13.27 9.37
N LEU A 199 -7.99 12.56 10.48
CA LEU A 199 -8.43 11.17 10.51
C LEU A 199 -9.89 11.08 11.00
N PRO A 200 -10.63 10.03 10.58
CA PRO A 200 -11.93 9.74 11.17
C PRO A 200 -11.77 9.32 12.65
N PRO A 201 -12.74 9.66 13.52
CA PRO A 201 -12.69 9.27 14.92
C PRO A 201 -12.83 7.75 15.06
N LEU A 202 -11.89 7.14 15.79
CA LEU A 202 -11.92 5.73 16.19
C LEU A 202 -12.55 5.49 17.56
N ILE A 203 -13.13 6.54 18.15
CA ILE A 203 -13.76 6.52 19.47
C ILE A 203 -15.16 7.09 19.36
N GLY A 204 -16.05 6.71 20.28
CA GLY A 204 -17.36 7.37 20.41
C GLY A 204 -17.16 8.84 20.74
N VAL A 205 -17.54 9.74 19.83
CA VAL A 205 -17.53 11.18 20.07
C VAL A 205 -18.90 11.58 20.63
N PRO A 206 -18.96 12.16 21.83
CA PRO A 206 -20.22 12.64 22.40
C PRO A 206 -20.89 13.68 21.48
N SER A 207 -22.21 13.64 21.34
CA SER A 207 -22.98 14.51 20.44
C SER A 207 -22.86 16.01 20.75
N ASP A 208 -22.45 16.36 21.97
CA ASP A 208 -22.16 17.72 22.42
C ASP A 208 -20.78 18.24 21.98
N CYS A 209 -19.92 17.35 21.47
CA CYS A 209 -18.59 17.64 20.94
C CYS A 209 -18.56 17.75 19.39
N VAL A 210 -19.70 17.54 18.73
CA VAL A 210 -19.88 17.59 17.25
C VAL A 210 -20.54 18.91 16.85
#